data_AF-A0A954IB06-F1
#
_entry.id   AF-A0A954IB06-F1
#
_cell.length_a   1.000
_cell.length_b   1.000
_cell.length_c   1.000
_cell.angle_alpha   90.00
_cell.angle_beta   90.00
_cell.angle_gamma   90.00
#
_symmetry.space_group_name_H-M   'P 1'
#
loop_
_entity.id
_entity.type
_entity.pdbx_description
1 polymer ?
#
loop_
_entity_poly.entity_id
_entity_poly.type
_entity_poly.pdbx_seq_one_letter_code
_entity_poly.pdbx_strand_id
1 'polypeptide(L)'
;MAQLTPSVAASGNAAESANADLILRDCSLPGLARILNPESLRGALTGLSGDSLTGRVFVRYLRYKPGQRCVAQLQIGDDNSSNTYIATAMNAASWSSWSEKPPLSLQQSLSAAFDKDRLRLERFPCDRQLRHLPRLCQPEKRLRTLRRILPN
;
A
#
# COMPACT_ATOMS: atom_id res chain seq x y z
N MET A 1 -7.66 -54.49 -2.44
CA MET A 1 -7.08 -53.45 -1.57
C MET A 1 -7.03 -52.14 -2.36
N ALA A 2 -8.04 -51.30 -2.21
CA ALA A 2 -8.06 -49.95 -2.79
C ALA A 2 -8.38 -49.00 -1.63
N GLN A 3 -7.38 -48.25 -1.16
CA GLN A 3 -7.57 -47.19 -0.18
C GLN A 3 -7.91 -45.90 -0.93
N LEU A 4 -9.13 -45.44 -0.66
CA LEU A 4 -9.66 -44.15 -1.00
C LEU A 4 -9.24 -43.12 0.07
N THR A 5 -9.02 -41.89 -0.40
CA THR A 5 -8.97 -40.58 0.32
C THR A 5 -7.63 -40.15 0.98
N PRO A 6 -7.35 -38.82 1.07
CA PRO A 6 -8.29 -37.71 0.94
C PRO A 6 -8.02 -36.65 -0.13
N SER A 7 -9.15 -36.17 -0.64
CA SER A 7 -9.39 -34.90 -1.32
C SER A 7 -8.83 -33.74 -0.51
N VAL A 8 -7.93 -32.96 -1.14
CA VAL A 8 -7.42 -31.71 -0.58
C VAL A 8 -8.56 -30.71 -0.50
N ALA A 9 -8.92 -30.39 0.74
CA ALA A 9 -9.98 -29.48 1.12
C ALA A 9 -9.78 -28.09 0.50
N ALA A 10 -10.86 -27.58 -0.10
CA ALA A 10 -11.08 -26.17 -0.34
C ALA A 10 -11.13 -25.45 1.02
N SER A 11 -10.02 -24.84 1.43
CA SER A 11 -10.00 -23.82 2.48
C SER A 11 -9.71 -22.47 1.82
N GLY A 12 -10.65 -22.00 1.01
CA GLY A 12 -10.76 -20.56 0.75
C GLY A 12 -11.24 -19.92 2.05
N ASN A 13 -10.42 -19.08 2.66
CA ASN A 13 -10.60 -18.63 4.03
C ASN A 13 -11.81 -17.68 4.12
N ALA A 14 -12.59 -17.67 5.22
CA ALA A 14 -13.81 -16.82 5.32
C ALA A 14 -13.52 -15.32 5.05
N ALA A 15 -12.32 -14.86 5.40
CA ALA A 15 -11.84 -13.51 5.09
C ALA A 15 -11.64 -13.27 3.58
N GLU A 16 -11.23 -14.28 2.81
CA GLU A 16 -11.11 -14.19 1.35
C GLU A 16 -12.48 -14.06 0.70
N SER A 17 -13.47 -14.81 1.18
CA SER A 17 -14.87 -14.68 0.74
C SER A 17 -15.42 -13.29 1.05
N ALA A 18 -15.19 -12.77 2.25
CA ALA A 18 -15.64 -11.43 2.63
C ALA A 18 -14.96 -10.32 1.80
N ASN A 19 -13.67 -10.49 1.49
CA ASN A 19 -12.95 -9.58 0.61
C ASN A 19 -13.53 -9.62 -0.82
N ALA A 20 -13.80 -10.82 -1.35
CA ALA A 20 -14.41 -10.98 -2.67
C ALA A 20 -15.78 -10.30 -2.76
N ASP A 21 -16.63 -10.51 -1.76
CA ASP A 21 -17.94 -9.84 -1.68
C ASP A 21 -17.82 -8.31 -1.64
N LEU A 22 -16.85 -7.79 -0.88
CA LEU A 22 -16.62 -6.35 -0.80
C LEU A 22 -16.14 -5.77 -2.14
N ILE A 23 -15.24 -6.48 -2.83
CA ILE A 23 -14.74 -6.09 -4.16
C ILE A 23 -15.88 -6.07 -5.18
N LEU A 24 -16.75 -7.08 -5.16
CA LEU A 24 -17.91 -7.15 -6.06
C LEU A 24 -18.91 -6.01 -5.81
N ARG A 25 -19.13 -5.65 -4.55
CA ARG A 25 -20.08 -4.60 -4.16
C ARG A 25 -19.58 -3.19 -4.49
N ASP A 26 -18.28 -2.93 -4.41
CA ASP A 26 -17.71 -1.59 -4.60
C ASP A 26 -16.84 -1.48 -5.86
N CYS A 27 -17.47 -1.69 -7.01
CA CYS A 27 -16.84 -1.55 -8.33
C CYS A 27 -16.37 -0.12 -8.64
N SER A 28 -16.76 0.88 -7.82
CA SER A 28 -16.29 2.26 -7.96
C SER A 28 -14.81 2.40 -7.61
N LEU A 29 -14.25 1.45 -6.84
CA LEU A 29 -12.87 1.41 -6.37
C LEU A 29 -12.11 0.22 -7.00
N PRO A 30 -11.72 0.28 -8.29
CA PRO A 30 -11.06 -0.85 -8.96
C PRO A 30 -9.77 -1.32 -8.25
N GLY A 31 -9.04 -0.41 -7.62
CA GLY A 31 -7.83 -0.73 -6.85
C GLY A 31 -8.06 -1.42 -5.51
N LEU A 32 -9.32 -1.56 -5.06
CA LEU A 32 -9.65 -2.26 -3.82
C LEU A 32 -9.20 -3.72 -3.87
N ALA A 33 -9.37 -4.38 -5.03
CA ALA A 33 -8.94 -5.76 -5.22
C ALA A 33 -7.43 -5.95 -4.99
N ARG A 34 -6.61 -4.98 -5.43
CA ARG A 34 -5.16 -5.02 -5.19
C ARG A 34 -4.80 -4.75 -3.74
N ILE A 35 -5.51 -3.85 -3.06
CA ILE A 35 -5.24 -3.56 -1.64
C ILE A 35 -5.57 -4.78 -0.75
N LEU A 36 -6.68 -5.46 -1.03
CA LEU A 36 -7.15 -6.61 -0.25
C LEU A 36 -6.44 -7.92 -0.62
N ASN A 37 -5.67 -7.94 -1.72
CA ASN A 37 -4.88 -9.09 -2.15
C ASN A 37 -3.37 -8.75 -2.14
N PRO A 38 -2.66 -9.09 -1.05
CA PRO A 38 -1.23 -8.81 -0.90
C PRO A 38 -0.36 -9.35 -2.05
N GLU A 39 -0.72 -10.49 -2.64
CA GLU A 39 0.04 -11.13 -3.72
C GLU A 39 -0.09 -10.36 -5.04
N SER A 40 -1.31 -9.91 -5.36
CA SER A 40 -1.56 -9.06 -6.54
C SER A 40 -0.86 -7.70 -6.42
N LEU A 41 -0.72 -7.19 -5.20
CA LEU A 41 0.01 -5.96 -4.93
C LEU A 41 1.52 -6.14 -5.06
N ARG A 42 2.06 -7.27 -4.57
CA ARG A 42 3.47 -7.63 -4.75
C ARG A 42 3.85 -7.71 -6.23
N GLY A 43 3.04 -8.39 -7.05
CA GLY A 43 3.32 -8.50 -8.49
C GLY A 43 3.36 -7.13 -9.19
N ALA A 44 2.46 -6.22 -8.84
CA ALA A 44 2.43 -4.86 -9.38
C ALA A 44 3.68 -4.05 -9.00
N LEU A 45 4.22 -4.31 -7.81
CA LEU A 45 5.35 -3.62 -7.23
C LEU A 45 6.70 -4.08 -7.76
N THR A 46 6.86 -5.38 -7.96
CA THR A 46 8.05 -5.97 -8.58
C THR A 46 8.28 -5.39 -9.98
N GLY A 47 7.21 -5.21 -10.77
CA GLY A 47 7.29 -4.66 -12.13
C GLY A 47 7.76 -3.20 -12.21
N LEU A 48 7.70 -2.43 -11.12
CA LEU A 48 8.06 -1.00 -11.10
C LEU A 48 9.48 -0.74 -10.62
N SER A 49 10.06 -1.65 -9.83
CA SER A 49 11.26 -1.33 -9.05
C SER A 49 12.56 -1.76 -9.73
N GLY A 50 12.50 -2.61 -10.77
CA GLY A 50 13.69 -3.17 -11.44
C GLY A 50 14.48 -4.15 -10.57
N ASP A 51 14.68 -3.81 -9.29
CA ASP A 51 15.30 -4.63 -8.25
C ASP A 51 14.59 -4.45 -6.90
N SER A 52 14.40 -5.56 -6.17
CA SER A 52 14.28 -5.62 -4.70
C SER A 52 13.05 -5.02 -4.00
N LEU A 53 11.83 -5.23 -4.50
CA LEU A 53 10.68 -5.45 -3.60
C LEU A 53 10.47 -6.95 -3.39
N THR A 54 11.55 -7.62 -2.97
CA THR A 54 11.61 -9.03 -2.59
C THR A 54 11.26 -9.14 -1.11
N GLY A 55 9.96 -9.18 -0.82
CA GLY A 55 9.49 -9.24 0.57
C GLY A 55 8.03 -9.63 0.67
N ARG A 56 7.61 -10.04 1.87
CA ARG A 56 6.21 -10.24 2.18
C ARG A 56 5.52 -8.87 2.23
N VAL A 57 4.28 -8.82 1.75
CA VAL A 57 3.44 -7.63 1.82
C VAL A 57 2.42 -7.84 2.94
N PHE A 58 2.44 -6.96 3.93
CA PHE A 58 1.48 -6.97 5.02
C PHE A 58 0.65 -5.70 5.01
N VAL A 59 -0.67 -5.84 5.04
CA VAL A 59 -1.58 -4.72 5.33
C VAL A 59 -1.60 -4.53 6.85
N ARG A 60 -1.03 -3.43 7.34
CA ARG A 60 -0.97 -3.12 8.77
C ARG A 60 -2.13 -2.27 9.25
N TYR A 61 -2.68 -1.47 8.35
CA TYR A 61 -3.81 -0.60 8.63
C TYR A 61 -4.65 -0.48 7.37
N LEU A 62 -5.97 -0.47 7.53
CA LEU A 62 -6.93 -0.32 6.44
C LEU A 62 -8.02 0.66 6.88
N ARG A 63 -8.26 1.68 6.07
CA ARG A 63 -9.40 2.60 6.19
C ARG A 63 -10.19 2.59 4.90
N TYR A 64 -11.37 2.01 4.97
CA TYR A 64 -12.29 1.94 3.85
C TYR A 64 -13.41 2.97 3.99
N LYS A 65 -13.69 3.72 2.92
CA LYS A 65 -14.86 4.57 2.78
C LYS A 65 -15.60 4.17 1.49
N PRO A 66 -16.78 3.53 1.61
CA PRO A 66 -17.54 3.02 0.47
C PRO A 66 -17.75 4.07 -0.62
N GLY A 67 -17.59 3.66 -1.89
CA GLY A 67 -17.84 4.51 -3.04
C GLY A 67 -16.81 5.62 -3.29
N GLN A 68 -15.82 5.78 -2.40
CA GLN A 68 -14.96 6.96 -2.38
C GLN A 68 -13.48 6.63 -2.40
N ARG A 69 -12.97 5.95 -1.37
CA ARG A 69 -11.56 5.59 -1.27
C ARG A 69 -11.29 4.50 -0.26
N CYS A 70 -10.21 3.75 -0.49
CA CYS A 70 -9.61 2.85 0.48
C CYS A 70 -8.14 3.22 0.67
N VAL A 71 -7.72 3.44 1.91
CA VAL A 71 -6.33 3.74 2.27
C VAL A 71 -5.78 2.58 3.08
N ALA A 72 -4.62 2.08 2.70
CA ALA A 72 -3.92 1.02 3.40
C ALA A 72 -2.49 1.42 3.73
N GLN A 73 -2.05 1.14 4.95
CA GLN A 73 -0.64 1.10 5.28
C GLN A 73 -0.12 -0.29 4.99
N LEU A 74 0.91 -0.36 4.18
CA LEU A 74 1.59 -1.59 3.80
C LEU A 74 2.98 -1.61 4.43
N GLN A 75 3.37 -2.77 4.91
CA GLN A 75 4.75 -3.08 5.25
C GLN A 75 5.26 -4.08 4.22
N ILE A 76 6.35 -3.73 3.53
CA ILE A 76 6.92 -4.53 2.47
C ILE A 76 8.40 -4.78 2.77
N GLY A 77 8.78 -6.04 2.87
CA GLY A 77 10.15 -6.44 3.15
C GLY A 77 10.24 -7.83 3.77
N ASP A 78 11.39 -8.12 4.34
CA ASP A 78 11.67 -9.33 5.10
C ASP A 78 11.70 -9.04 6.62
N ASP A 79 12.07 -10.03 7.41
CA ASP A 79 12.11 -9.91 8.88
C ASP A 79 13.19 -8.92 9.35
N ASN A 80 14.20 -8.64 8.51
CA ASN A 80 15.35 -7.79 8.85
C ASN A 80 15.23 -6.35 8.33
N SER A 81 14.47 -6.15 7.26
CA SER A 81 14.33 -4.85 6.61
C SER A 81 12.93 -4.70 6.01
N SER A 82 12.23 -3.65 6.42
CA SER A 82 10.91 -3.38 5.87
C SER A 82 10.70 -1.89 5.60
N ASN A 83 10.03 -1.63 4.49
CA ASN A 83 9.63 -0.32 4.06
C ASN A 83 8.13 -0.15 4.27
N THR A 84 7.74 1.05 4.71
CA THR A 84 6.32 1.40 4.85
C THR A 84 5.84 2.13 3.60
N TYR A 85 4.68 1.73 3.10
CA TYR A 85 4.01 2.37 1.98
C TYR A 85 2.57 2.68 2.33
N ILE A 86 2.02 3.70 1.69
CA ILE A 86 0.61 4.06 1.73
C ILE A 86 0.02 3.74 0.36
N ALA A 87 -0.90 2.80 0.31
CA ALA A 87 -1.71 2.51 -0.87
C ALA A 87 -3.06 3.21 -0.75
N THR A 88 -3.47 3.92 -1.79
CA THR A 88 -4.75 4.63 -1.84
C THR A 88 -5.48 4.27 -3.13
N ALA A 89 -6.54 3.47 -3.02
CA ALA A 89 -7.49 3.22 -4.09
C ALA A 89 -8.58 4.30 -4.05
N MET A 90 -8.97 4.80 -5.22
CA MET A 90 -9.84 5.97 -5.35
C MET A 90 -10.93 5.73 -6.39
N ASN A 91 -12.07 6.40 -6.20
CA ASN A 91 -13.08 6.50 -7.24
C ASN A 91 -12.63 7.42 -8.39
N ALA A 92 -13.38 7.46 -9.48
CA ALA A 92 -13.04 8.25 -10.67
C ALA A 92 -12.84 9.75 -10.35
N ALA A 93 -13.79 10.35 -9.63
CA ALA A 93 -13.74 11.78 -9.30
C ALA A 93 -12.50 12.16 -8.48
N SER A 94 -12.16 11.35 -7.47
CA SER A 94 -10.96 11.58 -6.66
C SER A 94 -9.68 11.33 -7.47
N TRP A 95 -9.69 10.32 -8.34
CA TRP A 95 -8.56 9.99 -9.20
C TRP A 95 -8.17 11.16 -10.12
N SER A 96 -9.13 11.77 -10.82
CA SER A 96 -8.87 12.89 -11.74
C SER A 96 -8.13 14.05 -11.07
N SER A 97 -8.50 14.42 -9.84
CA SER A 97 -7.80 15.47 -9.09
C SER A 97 -6.40 15.05 -8.60
N TRP A 98 -6.15 13.75 -8.45
CA TRP A 98 -4.92 13.22 -7.91
C TRP A 98 -3.89 12.81 -8.97
N SER A 99 -4.33 12.35 -10.15
CA SER A 99 -3.45 11.95 -11.24
C SER A 99 -2.63 13.12 -11.78
N GLU A 100 -3.15 14.34 -11.71
CA GLU A 100 -2.44 15.57 -12.09
C GLU A 100 -1.28 15.92 -11.15
N LYS A 101 -1.20 15.30 -9.97
CA LYS A 101 -0.15 15.59 -8.98
C LYS A 101 1.03 14.63 -9.22
N PRO A 102 2.19 15.12 -9.72
CA PRO A 102 3.33 14.24 -10.02
C PRO A 102 3.75 13.48 -8.74
N PRO A 103 4.25 12.25 -8.86
CA PRO A 103 4.85 11.57 -7.70
C PRO A 103 5.95 12.45 -7.10
N LEU A 104 6.19 12.35 -5.79
CA LEU A 104 7.26 13.10 -5.15
C LEU A 104 8.59 12.70 -5.81
N SER A 105 9.24 13.64 -6.50
CA SER A 105 10.55 13.44 -7.12
C SER A 105 11.63 13.50 -6.06
N LEU A 106 11.69 12.50 -5.19
CA LEU A 106 12.91 12.22 -4.44
C LEU A 106 13.51 10.97 -5.07
N GLN A 107 14.78 11.06 -5.45
CA GLN A 107 15.62 10.10 -6.17
C GLN A 107 15.63 8.65 -5.63
N GLN A 108 14.80 8.31 -4.64
CA GLN A 108 14.72 7.01 -3.96
C GLN A 108 13.29 6.65 -3.47
N SER A 109 12.25 7.43 -3.80
CA SER A 109 10.89 7.13 -3.39
C SER A 109 10.15 6.37 -4.47
N LEU A 110 9.99 5.06 -4.26
CA LEU A 110 8.99 4.24 -4.95
C LEU A 110 7.61 4.86 -4.71
N SER A 111 7.19 5.73 -5.63
CA SER A 111 5.84 6.26 -5.73
C SER A 111 5.30 5.83 -7.09
N ALA A 112 4.12 5.22 -7.10
CA ALA A 112 3.56 4.62 -8.29
C ALA A 112 2.09 4.99 -8.44
N ALA A 113 1.66 5.13 -9.69
CA ALA A 113 0.27 5.30 -10.07
C ALA A 113 -0.11 4.15 -11.01
N PHE A 114 -1.23 3.48 -10.71
CA PHE A 114 -1.81 2.44 -11.54
C PHE A 114 -3.15 2.96 -12.07
N ASP A 115 -3.12 3.61 -13.23
CA ASP A 115 -4.28 4.35 -13.78
C ASP A 115 -5.51 3.46 -13.95
N LYS A 116 -5.33 2.23 -14.47
CA LYS A 116 -6.42 1.25 -14.67
C LYS A 116 -7.13 0.91 -13.36
N ASP A 117 -6.36 0.82 -12.28
CA ASP A 117 -6.84 0.45 -10.96
C ASP A 117 -7.16 1.67 -10.09
N ARG A 118 -6.93 2.89 -10.58
CA ARG A 118 -7.04 4.15 -9.81
C ARG A 118 -6.40 4.01 -8.42
N LEU A 119 -5.24 3.39 -8.41
CA LEU A 119 -4.47 3.05 -7.23
C LEU A 119 -3.18 3.87 -7.23
N ARG A 120 -2.91 4.54 -6.11
CA ARG A 120 -1.66 5.24 -5.89
C ARG A 120 -0.91 4.60 -4.74
N LEU A 121 0.40 4.48 -4.90
CA LEU A 121 1.30 4.00 -3.88
C LEU A 121 2.35 5.07 -3.58
N GLU A 122 2.57 5.37 -2.31
CA GLU A 122 3.57 6.33 -1.87
C GLU A 122 4.41 5.74 -0.72
N ARG A 123 5.73 5.85 -0.80
CA ARG A 123 6.63 5.38 0.25
C ARG A 123 6.65 6.36 1.43
N PHE A 124 6.38 5.89 2.65
CA PHE A 124 6.61 6.67 3.86
C PHE A 124 8.13 6.80 4.11
N PRO A 125 8.65 7.94 4.58
CA PRO A 125 7.95 9.15 5.06
C PRO A 125 7.81 10.28 4.03
N CYS A 126 7.69 9.97 2.74
CA CYS A 126 7.50 10.99 1.71
C CYS A 126 6.03 11.47 1.70
N ASP A 127 5.79 12.67 2.22
CA ASP A 127 4.48 13.32 2.24
C ASP A 127 4.53 14.68 1.53
N ARG A 128 3.50 15.00 0.72
CA ARG A 128 3.45 16.23 -0.09
C ARG A 128 3.23 17.49 0.74
N GLN A 129 2.47 17.38 1.84
CA GLN A 129 2.19 18.47 2.76
C GLN A 129 3.30 18.58 3.80
N LEU A 130 3.78 17.45 4.30
CA LEU A 130 4.86 17.38 5.30
C LEU A 130 6.21 17.09 4.63
N ARG A 131 6.66 17.99 3.75
CA ARG A 131 7.91 17.82 2.96
C ARG A 131 9.17 17.60 3.81
N HIS A 132 9.14 17.98 5.08
CA HIS A 132 10.25 17.79 6.02
C HIS A 132 10.10 16.56 6.93
N LEU A 133 9.01 15.80 6.82
CA LEU A 133 8.77 14.57 7.57
C LEU A 133 9.93 13.56 7.47
N PRO A 134 10.61 13.39 6.33
CA PRO A 134 11.79 12.51 6.26
C PRO A 134 12.90 12.89 7.24
N ARG A 135 13.06 14.19 7.56
CA ARG A 135 14.07 14.65 8.55
C ARG A 135 13.69 14.26 9.97
N LEU A 136 12.40 14.21 10.28
CA LEU A 136 11.91 13.76 11.59
C LEU A 136 12.00 12.24 11.74
N CYS A 137 12.05 11.49 10.65
CA CYS A 137 12.20 10.03 10.69
C CYS A 137 13.66 9.57 10.81
N GLN A 138 14.63 10.49 10.67
CA GLN A 138 16.06 10.19 10.85
C GLN A 138 16.48 10.58 12.27
N PRO A 139 16.94 9.64 13.13
CA PRO A 139 17.20 9.89 14.54
C PRO A 139 18.08 11.12 14.80
N GLU A 140 19.18 11.25 14.04
CA GLU A 140 20.14 12.35 14.16
C GLU A 140 19.52 13.71 13.79
N LYS A 141 18.78 13.77 12.69
CA LYS A 141 18.14 15.00 12.20
C LYS A 141 16.91 15.38 13.05
N ARG A 142 16.22 14.39 13.61
CA ARG A 142 15.10 14.58 14.52
C ARG A 142 15.54 15.34 15.76
N LEU A 143 16.57 14.88 16.46
CA LEU A 143 17.07 15.55 17.67
C LEU A 143 17.49 17.00 17.41
N ARG A 144 18.20 17.24 16.31
CA ARG A 144 18.60 18.60 15.90
C ARG A 144 17.39 19.50 15.63
N THR A 145 16.36 18.95 14.97
CA THR A 145 15.13 19.68 14.63
C THR A 145 14.33 19.99 15.89
N LEU A 146 14.17 19.01 16.80
CA LEU A 146 13.45 19.19 18.06
C LEU A 146 14.13 20.24 18.95
N ARG A 147 15.45 20.18 19.13
CA ARG A 147 16.21 21.19 19.92
C ARG A 147 16.05 22.62 19.41
N ARG A 148 15.80 22.80 18.11
CA ARG A 148 15.61 24.13 17.52
C ARG A 148 14.18 24.67 17.73
N ILE A 149 13.18 23.80 17.78
CA ILE A 149 11.76 24.18 17.83
C ILE A 149 11.26 24.22 19.28
N LEU A 150 11.76 23.33 20.14
CA LEU A 150 11.50 23.27 21.56
C LEU A 150 12.81 23.59 22.29
N PRO A 151 13.28 24.85 22.27
CA PRO A 151 14.36 25.25 23.16
C PRO A 151 13.86 25.08 24.60
N ASN A 152 14.71 24.52 25.46
CA ASN A 152 14.40 24.31 26.88
C ASN A 152 13.87 25.57 27.55
#